data_AF-A0A2D6PLX6-F1
#
_entry.id   AF-A0A2D6PLX6-F1
#
_cell.length_a   1.000
_cell.length_b   1.000
_cell.length_c   1.000
_cell.angle_alpha   90.00
_cell.angle_beta   90.00
_cell.angle_gamma   90.00
#
_symmetry.space_group_name_H-M   'P 1'
#
loop_
_entity.id
_entity.type
_entity.pdbx_description
1 polymer ?
#
loop_
_entity_poly.entity_id
_entity_poly.type
_entity_poly.pdbx_seq_one_letter_code
_entity_poly.pdbx_strand_id
1 'polypeptide(L)' 'MQLYLNTSSPYARVVRVCLYEKELMERTELCWCDPWAADSELLKITPLSRIPTLVTEGG' A
#
# COMPACT_ATOMS: atom_id res chain seq x y z
N MET A 1 -2.10 10.67 0.14
CA MET A 1 -1.35 9.49 0.65
C MET A 1 -1.29 8.42 -0.44
N GLN A 2 -0.34 7.50 -0.38
CA GLN A 2 -0.20 6.40 -1.35
C GLN A 2 -0.18 5.05 -0.63
N LEU A 3 -1.10 4.16 -0.99
CA LEU A 3 -1.15 2.79 -0.47
C LEU A 3 -0.61 1.83 -1.52
N TYR A 4 0.49 1.17 -1.22
CA TYR A 4 1.04 0.07 -2.02
C TYR A 4 0.40 -1.25 -1.64
N LEU A 5 -0.17 -1.95 -2.62
CA LEU A 5 -0.98 -3.15 -2.40
C LEU A 5 -1.07 -4.07 -3.62
N ASN A 6 -1.65 -5.25 -3.41
CA ASN A 6 -2.16 -6.13 -4.46
C ASN A 6 -3.54 -6.69 -4.11
N THR A 7 -4.14 -7.45 -5.02
CA THR A 7 -5.50 -7.98 -4.87
C THR A 7 -5.60 -9.16 -3.91
N SER A 8 -4.53 -9.95 -3.78
CA SER A 8 -4.50 -11.20 -3.02
C SER A 8 -4.18 -11.01 -1.54
N SER A 9 -3.51 -9.91 -1.15
CA SER A 9 -3.07 -9.68 0.22
C SER A 9 -4.25 -9.44 1.18
N PRO A 10 -4.48 -10.32 2.18
CA PRO A 10 -5.51 -10.10 3.19
C PRO A 10 -5.18 -8.89 4.08
N TYR A 11 -3.90 -8.62 4.33
CA TYR A 11 -3.45 -7.47 5.11
C TYR A 11 -3.74 -6.16 4.38
N ALA A 12 -3.53 -6.11 3.06
CA ALA A 12 -3.90 -4.95 2.28
C ALA A 12 -5.41 -4.73 2.25
N ARG A 13 -6.20 -5.81 2.24
CA ARG A 13 -7.66 -5.71 2.38
C ARG A 13 -8.08 -5.06 3.70
N VAL A 14 -7.44 -5.42 4.83
CA VAL A 14 -7.71 -4.78 6.13
C VAL A 14 -7.45 -3.28 6.07
N VAL A 15 -6.29 -2.86 5.55
CA VAL A 15 -5.96 -1.42 5.42
C VAL A 15 -6.96 -0.69 4.53
N ARG A 16 -7.38 -1.29 3.42
CA ARG A 16 -8.41 -0.69 2.55
C ARG A 16 -9.74 -0.51 3.27
N VAL A 17 -10.21 -1.51 4.03
CA VAL A 17 -11.43 -1.37 4.84
C VAL A 17 -11.27 -0.22 5.82
N CYS A 18 -10.15 -0.12 6.54
CA CYS A 18 -9.89 1.01 7.42
C CYS A 18 -9.93 2.37 6.71
N LEU A 19 -9.38 2.47 5.48
CA LEU A 19 -9.43 3.71 4.70
C LEU A 19 -10.86 4.09 4.28
N TYR A 20 -11.68 3.11 3.90
CA TYR A 20 -13.10 3.34 3.59
C TYR A 20 -13.88 3.79 4.83
N GLU A 21 -13.78 3.04 5.94
CA GLU A 21 -14.49 3.32 7.20
C GLU A 21 -14.06 4.65 7.85
N LYS A 22 -12.90 5.18 7.48
CA LYS A 22 -12.38 6.47 7.95
C LYS A 22 -12.55 7.59 6.94
N GLU A 23 -13.22 7.35 5.82
CA GLU A 23 -13.44 8.35 4.76
C GLU A 23 -12.13 8.92 4.19
N LEU A 24 -11.05 8.15 4.25
CA LEU A 24 -9.72 8.52 3.75
C LEU A 24 -9.43 7.96 2.36
N MET A 25 -10.31 7.11 1.83
CA MET A 25 -10.11 6.43 0.55
C MET A 25 -9.94 7.43 -0.61
N GLU A 26 -10.77 8.46 -0.70
CA GLU A 26 -10.70 9.46 -1.78
C GLU A 26 -9.40 10.28 -1.77
N ARG A 27 -8.72 10.33 -0.62
CA ARG A 27 -7.43 11.02 -0.41
C ARG A 27 -6.22 10.08 -0.52
N THR A 28 -6.46 8.83 -0.88
CA THR A 28 -5.44 7.79 -0.95
C THR A 28 -5.37 7.18 -2.35
N GLU A 29 -4.23 7.34 -2.99
CA GLU A 29 -3.92 6.67 -4.25
C GLU A 29 -3.63 5.18 -3.99
N LEU A 30 -4.19 4.31 -4.83
CA LEU A 30 -3.91 2.88 -4.81
C LEU A 30 -2.78 2.52 -5.78
N CYS A 31 -1.60 2.25 -5.25
CA CYS A 31 -0.42 1.87 -6.00
C CYS A 31 -0.32 0.34 -6.10
N TRP A 32 -0.86 -0.23 -7.18
CA TRP A 32 -0.84 -1.68 -7.41
C TRP A 32 0.56 -2.17 -7.78
N CYS A 33 1.08 -3.15 -7.05
CA CYS A 33 2.43 -3.66 -7.26
C CYS A 33 2.54 -5.17 -6.97
N ASP A 34 3.56 -5.81 -7.56
CA ASP A 34 3.98 -7.15 -7.19
C ASP A 34 5.13 -7.05 -6.16
N PRO A 35 4.89 -7.43 -4.89
CA PRO A 35 5.94 -7.41 -3.87
C PRO A 35 6.98 -8.52 -4.03
N TRP A 36 6.72 -9.52 -4.88
CA TRP A 36 7.58 -10.68 -5.08
C TRP A 36 8.53 -10.54 -6.26
N ALA A 37 8.36 -9.49 -7.07
CA ALA A 37 9.28 -9.17 -8.15
C ALA A 37 10.69 -8.93 -7.60
N ALA A 38 11.70 -9.44 -8.31
CA ALA A 38 13.10 -9.30 -7.90
C ALA A 38 13.56 -7.84 -7.83
N ASP A 39 12.98 -6.98 -8.68
CA ASP A 39 13.18 -5.55 -8.78
C ASP A 39 11.96 -4.77 -8.25
N SER A 40 11.38 -5.23 -7.13
CA SER A 40 10.20 -4.57 -6.57
C SER A 40 10.51 -3.10 -6.21
N GLU A 41 9.73 -2.18 -6.76
CA GLU A 41 9.77 -0.76 -6.43
C GLU A 41 9.59 -0.51 -4.92
N LEU A 42 9.01 -1.47 -4.18
CA LEU A 42 8.86 -1.41 -2.73
C LEU A 42 10.18 -1.27 -1.97
N LEU A 43 11.30 -1.75 -2.51
CA LEU A 43 12.61 -1.59 -1.86
C LEU A 43 13.02 -0.12 -1.74
N LYS A 44 12.50 0.76 -2.60
CA LYS A 44 12.71 2.22 -2.53
C LYS A 44 11.78 2.90 -1.53
N ILE A 45 10.70 2.21 -1.13
CA ILE A 45 9.60 2.75 -0.31
C ILE A 45 9.69 2.26 1.13
N THR A 46 10.00 0.99 1.35
CA THR A 46 10.07 0.36 2.67
C THR A 46 11.22 -0.64 2.74
N PRO A 47 12.02 -0.62 3.82
CA PRO A 47 13.14 -1.55 3.97
C PRO A 47 12.71 -3.02 4.05
N LEU A 48 11.44 -3.28 4.39
CA LEU A 48 10.90 -4.64 4.49
C LEU A 48 10.39 -5.21 3.18
N SER A 49 10.30 -4.41 2.11
CA SER A 49 9.76 -4.79 0.79
C SER A 49 8.46 -5.60 0.88
N ARG A 50 7.51 -5.14 1.71
CA ARG A 50 6.23 -5.82 1.96
C ARG A 50 5.05 -4.89 1.72
N ILE A 51 3.92 -5.49 1.37
CA ILE A 51 2.62 -4.84 1.33
C ILE A 51 1.72 -5.34 2.47
N PRO A 52 0.75 -4.54 2.94
CA PRO A 52 0.52 -3.14 2.55
C PRO A 52 1.60 -2.20 3.09
N THR A 53 1.91 -1.15 2.33
CA THR A 53 2.74 -0.01 2.79
C THR A 53 2.03 1.29 2.46
N LEU A 54 1.82 2.15 3.46
CA LEU A 54 1.19 3.46 3.29
C LEU A 54 2.27 4.54 3.40
N VAL A 55 2.45 5.32 2.33
CA VAL A 55 3.32 6.50 2.30
C VAL A 55 2.46 7.74 2.53
N THR A 56 2.89 8.60 3.46
CA THR A 56 2.15 9.81 3.82
C THR A 56 2.64 11.00 3.00
N GLU A 57 2.00 12.15 3.15
CA GLU A 57 2.45 13.38 2.45
C GLU A 57 3.84 13.84 2.90
N GLY A 58 4.29 13.43 4.09
CA GLY A 58 5.62 13.73 4.61
C GLY A 58 6.72 12.76 4.16
N GLY A 59 6.36 11.74 3.35
CA GLY A 59 7.18 10.54 3.14
C GLY A 59 6.84 9.50 4.20
#